data_AF-A0A7W7ZH04-F1
#
_entry.id   AF-A0A7W7ZH04-F1
#
_cell.length_a   1.000
_cell.length_b   1.000
_cell.length_c   1.000
_cell.angle_alpha   90.00
_cell.angle_beta   90.00
_cell.angle_gamma   90.00
#
_symmetry.space_group_name_H-M   'P 1'
#
loop_
_entity.id
_entity.type
_entity.pdbx_description
1 polymer ?
#
loop_
_entity_poly.entity_id
_entity_poly.type
_entity_poly.pdbx_seq_one_letter_code
_entity_poly.pdbx_strand_id
1 'polypeptide(L)' 'MSLPVVFTTRDVIESDTIALHYSAWTSSSVDEAGQAQELGGITTDVLRKQADGSWLIAIDNAWGVSVLEKTS' A
#
# COMPACT_ATOMS: atom_id res chain seq x y z
N MET A 1 -11.97 11.83 5.48
CA MET A 1 -12.67 10.55 5.27
C MET A 1 -11.68 9.63 4.58
N SER A 2 -11.30 8.48 5.16
CA SER A 2 -10.55 7.48 4.39
C SER A 2 -11.54 6.72 3.54
N LEU A 3 -11.23 6.55 2.26
CA LEU A 3 -11.95 5.60 1.41
C LEU A 3 -11.71 4.19 1.97
N PRO A 4 -12.68 3.26 1.89
CA PRO A 4 -12.44 1.88 2.27
C PRO A 4 -11.45 1.24 1.28
N VAL A 5 -10.19 1.15 1.69
CA VAL A 5 -9.17 0.40 0.95
C VAL A 5 -9.26 -1.06 1.38
N VAL A 6 -9.42 -1.95 0.40
CA VAL A 6 -9.42 -3.41 0.60
C VAL A 6 -8.09 -3.94 0.11
N PHE A 7 -7.33 -4.58 1.01
CA PHE A 7 -6.09 -5.26 0.67
C PHE A 7 -6.34 -6.74 0.38
N THR A 8 -5.70 -7.26 -0.66
CA THR A 8 -5.70 -8.66 -1.08
C THR A 8 -4.27 -9.10 -1.41
N THR A 9 -4.00 -10.40 -1.46
CA THR A 9 -2.66 -10.97 -1.74
C THR A 9 -1.58 -10.34 -0.85
N ARG A 10 -1.40 -10.85 0.36
CA ARG A 10 -0.52 -10.21 1.34
C ARG A 10 0.71 -11.07 1.60
N ASP A 11 1.87 -10.54 1.23
CA ASP A 11 3.17 -11.13 1.51
C ASP A 11 3.98 -10.20 2.42
N VAL A 12 4.69 -10.79 3.39
CA VAL A 12 5.55 -10.06 4.31
C VAL A 12 6.88 -10.79 4.43
N ILE A 13 7.97 -10.08 4.18
CA ILE A 13 9.33 -10.55 4.46
C ILE A 13 9.85 -9.76 5.64
N GLU A 14 9.98 -10.40 6.80
CA GLU A 14 10.44 -9.78 8.05
C GLU A 14 11.91 -10.12 8.34
N SER A 15 12.67 -9.15 8.84
CA SER A 15 14.00 -9.31 9.40
C SER A 15 14.18 -8.39 10.61
N ASP A 16 14.29 -8.96 11.80
CA ASP A 16 14.45 -8.24 13.08
C ASP A 16 13.43 -7.12 13.33
N THR A 17 13.78 -5.90 12.93
CA THR A 17 12.99 -4.68 13.15
C THR A 17 12.56 -4.00 11.85
N ILE A 18 12.76 -4.65 10.71
CA ILE A 18 12.32 -4.18 9.40
C ILE A 18 11.49 -5.26 8.71
N ALA A 19 10.48 -4.86 7.95
CA ALA A 19 9.71 -5.77 7.11
C ALA A 19 9.39 -5.12 5.77
N LEU A 20 9.40 -5.93 4.72
CA LEU A 20 8.85 -5.57 3.41
C LEU A 20 7.43 -6.12 3.34
N HIS A 21 6.45 -5.24 3.13
CA HIS A 21 5.05 -5.58 2.95
C HIS A 21 4.69 -5.41 1.48
N TYR A 22 4.14 -6.46 0.87
CA TYR A 22 3.65 -6.43 -0.50
C TYR A 22 2.18 -6.80 -0.50
N SER A 23 1.33 -5.96 -1.11
CA SER A 23 -0.09 -6.28 -1.20
C SER A 23 -0.78 -5.64 -2.40
N ALA A 24 -1.73 -6.34 -3.02
CA ALA A 24 -2.67 -5.73 -3.94
C ALA A 24 -3.76 -4.98 -3.16
N TRP A 25 -4.23 -3.86 -3.68
CA TRP A 25 -5.28 -3.08 -3.04
C TRP A 25 -6.31 -2.56 -4.05
N THR A 26 -7.54 -2.40 -3.60
CA THR A 26 -8.62 -1.71 -4.32
C THR A 26 -9.28 -0.66 -3.43
N SER A 27 -9.84 0.37 -4.03
CA SER A 27 -10.59 1.43 -3.35
C SER A 27 -11.70 1.93 -4.25
N SER A 28 -12.91 1.91 -3.75
CA SER A 28 -14.05 2.57 -4.40
C SER A 28 -14.09 4.04 -4.00
N SER A 29 -14.25 4.94 -4.95
CA SER A 29 -14.52 6.36 -4.72
C SER A 29 -15.68 6.84 -5.58
N VAL A 30 -16.21 8.01 -5.25
CA VAL A 30 -17.19 8.71 -6.09
C VAL A 30 -16.55 10.04 -6.46
N ASP A 31 -16.50 10.34 -7.76
CA ASP A 31 -15.93 11.61 -8.23
C ASP A 31 -16.88 12.80 -8.00
N GLU A 32 -16.41 14.00 -8.32
CA GLU A 32 -17.19 15.23 -8.16
C GLU A 32 -18.47 15.27 -9.01
N ALA A 33 -18.56 14.44 -10.06
CA ALA A 33 -19.74 14.28 -10.90
C ALA A 33 -20.72 13.22 -10.38
N GLY A 34 -20.42 12.56 -9.25
CA GLY A 34 -21.25 11.51 -8.67
C GLY A 34 -21.05 10.14 -9.31
N GLN A 35 -20.01 9.95 -10.13
CA GLN A 35 -19.74 8.66 -10.77
C GLN A 35 -18.85 7.80 -9.88
N ALA A 36 -19.17 6.49 -9.79
CA ALA A 36 -18.36 5.54 -9.09
C ALA A 36 -17.05 5.27 -9.85
N GLN A 37 -15.94 5.28 -9.13
CA GLN A 37 -14.60 5.00 -9.61
C GLN A 37 -14.02 3.84 -8.78
N GLU A 38 -13.44 2.85 -9.45
CA GLU A 38 -12.66 1.80 -8.81
C GLU A 38 -11.19 2.07 -9.09
N LEU A 39 -10.42 2.29 -8.02
CA LEU A 39 -8.98 2.43 -8.08
C LEU A 39 -8.33 1.18 -7.52
N GLY A 40 -7.16 0.83 -8.02
CA GLY A 40 -6.40 -0.28 -7.49
C GLY A 40 -4.93 -0.19 -7.84
N GLY A 41 -4.14 -0.98 -7.13
CA GLY A 41 -2.70 -1.01 -7.30
C GLY A 41 -2.05 -2.15 -6.54
N ILE A 42 -0.72 -2.14 -6.56
CA ILE A 42 0.12 -3.04 -5.78
C ILE A 42 1.01 -2.14 -4.94
N THR A 43 0.96 -2.30 -3.63
CA THR A 43 1.84 -1.60 -2.70
C THR A 43 3.11 -2.39 -2.42
N THR A 44 4.20 -1.69 -2.13
CA THR A 44 5.42 -2.27 -1.56
C THR A 44 5.94 -1.35 -0.47
N ASP A 45 5.53 -1.61 0.77
CA ASP A 45 5.83 -0.77 1.92
C ASP A 45 7.02 -1.31 2.70
N VAL A 46 7.78 -0.40 3.31
CA VAL A 46 8.77 -0.76 4.33
C VAL A 46 8.16 -0.45 5.68
N LEU A 47 8.09 -1.45 6.55
CA LEU A 47 7.65 -1.31 7.93
C LEU A 47 8.87 -1.33 8.86
N ARG A 48 8.81 -0.56 9.95
CA ARG A 48 9.81 -0.58 11.01
C ARG A 48 9.17 -0.83 12.36
N LYS A 49 9.72 -1.78 13.10
CA LYS A 49 9.34 -2.09 14.47
C LYS A 49 9.92 -1.02 15.39
N GLN A 50 9.07 -0.44 16.20
CA GLN A 50 9.41 0.56 17.20
C GLN A 50 9.93 -0.11 18.48
N ALA A 51 10.51 0.68 19.38
CA ALA A 51 11.03 0.17 20.65
C ALA A 51 9.94 -0.47 21.54
N ASP A 52 8.69 -0.04 21.40
CA ASP A 52 7.53 -0.61 22.09
C ASP A 52 6.96 -1.87 21.40
N GLY A 53 7.58 -2.31 20.30
CA GLY A 53 7.19 -3.50 19.54
C GLY A 53 6.11 -3.25 18.48
N SER A 54 5.54 -2.05 18.39
CA SER A 54 4.60 -1.69 17.33
C SER A 54 5.29 -1.61 15.96
N TRP A 55 4.56 -1.88 14.89
CA TRP A 55 5.05 -1.70 13.52
C TRP A 55 4.42 -0.44 12.92
N LEU A 56 5.26 0.43 12.34
CA LEU A 56 4.83 1.62 11.61
C LEU A 56 5.38 1.59 10.19
N ILE A 57 4.69 2.26 9.27
CA ILE A 57 5.17 2.46 7.91
C ILE A 57 6.36 3.42 7.95
N ALA A 58 7.52 2.96 7.49
CA ALA A 58 8.71 3.77 7.28
C ALA A 58 8.78 4.32 5.85
N ILE A 59 8.30 3.56 4.86
CA ILE A 59 8.11 3.99 3.47
C ILE A 59 6.75 3.46 3.00
N ASP A 60 5.90 4.38 2.54
CA ASP A 60 4.62 4.09 1.90
C ASP A 60 4.81 4.19 0.37
N ASN A 61 4.57 3.10 -0.35
CA ASN A 61 4.66 3.11 -1.81
C ASN A 61 3.50 2.31 -2.41
N ALA A 62 2.36 2.98 -2.51
CA ALA A 62 1.13 2.47 -3.10
C ALA A 62 1.24 1.96 -4.56
N TRP A 63 2.35 2.26 -5.26
CA TRP A 63 2.62 1.87 -6.65
C TRP A 63 3.60 0.70 -6.78
N GLY A 64 4.19 0.24 -5.69
CA GLY A 64 5.08 -0.91 -5.71
C GLY A 64 6.23 -0.73 -6.71
N VAL A 65 6.49 -1.73 -7.55
CA VAL A 65 7.57 -1.66 -8.55
C VAL A 65 7.22 -0.81 -9.78
N SER A 66 5.94 -0.51 -10.02
CA SER A 66 5.53 0.23 -11.23
C SER A 66 6.03 1.68 -11.22
N VAL A 67 6.39 2.21 -10.04
CA VAL A 67 7.03 3.52 -9.89
C VAL A 67 8.35 3.65 -10.67
N LEU A 68 8.98 2.53 -11.04
CA LEU A 68 10.24 2.51 -11.80
C LEU A 68 10.03 2.34 -13.31
N GLU A 69 8.81 2.05 -13.75
CA GLU A 69 8.49 1.96 -15.17
C GLU A 69 8.55 3.35 -15.80
N LYS A 70 9.45 3.53 -16.78
CA LYS A 70 9.53 4.78 -17.55
C LYS A 70 8.48 4.74 -18.66
N THR A 71 7.51 5.65 -18.62
CA THR A 71 6.72 5.97 -19.79
C THR A 71 7.67 6.54 -20.85
N SER A 72 7.79 5.83 -21.98
CA SER A 72 8.60 6.24 -23.13
C SER A 72 7.94 7.38 -23.89
#